data_AF-A0A0G1T933-F1
#
_entry.id   AF-A0A0G1T933-F1
#
_cell.length_a   1.000
_cell.length_b   1.000
_cell.length_c   1.000
_cell.angle_alpha   90.00
_cell.angle_beta   90.00
_cell.angle_gamma   90.00
#
_symmetry.space_group_name_H-M   'P 1'
#
loop_
_entity.id
_entity.type
_entity.pdbx_description
1 polymer ?
#
loop_
_entity_poly.entity_id
_entity_poly.type
_entity_poly.pdbx_seq_one_letter_code
_entity_poly.pdbx_strand_id
1 'polypeptide(L)'
;MFAVIFSAADQGDLLRGAEARISDFIQTIIQAFVSPEKEAQVLKKGYPPSFQAAYPTVRGVKADSGLQEWAQKFISRADFAGQSVATDRSPSMVTPGTARVAGYERGIYRRDGDGSTAPGKEFFRKRLDEFAEVMNPKDYVCKMVQVGPTRLMLVMHRSYSHYMVEELRLFPQFDVSLEEMQKLKPDAISFMGIPAKTIGEDYRIGYFLDEDSAGTSIPVSWVDAENITDYMGYLKKPVLTVANERVKAIGGMPVHGSALTITAKNGLRKTVVMGGDSGTGKSETIIAMTNQIIKGLGGAKNIESVELLSGDMLSLFEGEDGEMYMMGTESGDFMRLTDIPNEWQERMRDWINSSSKTNLDDKTNPRATINGICDPNVFLSPVRVNVFANINNFEKPNGPAFQEERDPANLLLDTYVKGYRREKGTSGDQPNLFASIKYSEVPDREVLLSKYQEDFDRLLGWDLILAKSGKVKTSILSFKDVPGEVFRARQMVKDLFVGKYCDDKHTILEARYEVRENRFYVTIRAVWMQSLEDSRKS
;
A
#
# COMPACT_ATOMS: atom_id res chain seq x y z
N MET A 1 -7.71 17.06 19.11
CA MET A 1 -7.44 15.64 18.76
C MET A 1 -6.69 14.96 19.91
N PHE A 2 -7.00 13.70 20.24
CA PHE A 2 -6.19 12.89 21.15
C PHE A 2 -5.43 11.82 20.36
N ALA A 3 -4.15 11.63 20.71
CA ALA A 3 -3.25 10.66 20.10
C ALA A 3 -3.09 9.46 21.05
N VAL A 4 -3.08 8.23 20.53
CA VAL A 4 -2.93 7.02 21.37
C VAL A 4 -1.98 6.03 20.71
N ILE A 5 -1.07 5.43 21.48
CA ILE A 5 -0.18 4.34 21.06
C ILE A 5 -0.74 3.03 21.59
N PHE A 6 -0.97 2.04 20.73
CA PHE A 6 -1.23 0.65 21.14
C PHE A 6 0.00 -0.19 20.88
N SER A 7 0.50 -0.93 21.87
CA SER A 7 1.71 -1.76 21.75
C SER A 7 1.37 -3.25 21.87
N ALA A 8 1.78 -4.04 20.87
CA ALA A 8 1.54 -5.48 20.78
C ALA A 8 2.82 -6.23 20.40
N ALA A 9 3.49 -6.83 21.38
CA ALA A 9 4.73 -7.55 21.13
C ALA A 9 4.56 -9.05 20.84
N ASP A 10 3.43 -9.63 21.22
CA ASP A 10 3.00 -10.98 20.87
C ASP A 10 1.47 -10.97 20.73
N GLN A 11 0.93 -11.64 19.70
CA GLN A 11 -0.53 -11.73 19.50
C GLN A 11 -1.28 -12.30 20.73
N GLY A 12 -0.59 -13.02 21.61
CA GLY A 12 -1.13 -13.52 22.88
C GLY A 12 -1.34 -12.44 23.95
N ASP A 13 -0.53 -11.38 24.00
CA ASP A 13 -0.66 -10.34 25.04
C ASP A 13 -1.76 -9.31 24.72
N LEU A 14 -2.21 -9.23 23.46
CA LEU A 14 -3.47 -8.56 23.08
C LEU A 14 -4.70 -9.22 23.76
N LEU A 15 -4.57 -10.49 24.19
CA LEU A 15 -5.66 -11.34 24.69
C LEU A 15 -5.53 -11.74 26.16
N ARG A 16 -4.35 -11.73 26.79
CA ARG A 16 -4.19 -12.17 28.20
C ARG A 16 -4.93 -11.31 29.25
N GLY A 17 -5.30 -10.07 28.91
CA GLY A 17 -6.21 -9.25 29.73
C GLY A 17 -7.70 -9.47 29.45
N ALA A 18 -8.03 -10.23 28.40
CA ALA A 18 -9.37 -10.37 27.86
C ALA A 18 -9.89 -11.83 27.89
N GLU A 19 -9.01 -12.80 28.16
CA GLU A 19 -9.23 -14.24 27.99
C GLU A 19 -10.36 -14.83 28.85
N ALA A 20 -10.49 -14.50 30.14
CA ALA A 20 -11.39 -15.24 31.01
C ALA A 20 -12.89 -14.91 30.83
N ARG A 21 -13.25 -13.69 30.39
CA ARG A 21 -14.66 -13.29 30.19
C ARG A 21 -15.10 -13.29 28.72
N ILE A 22 -14.17 -13.31 27.76
CA ILE A 22 -14.48 -13.45 26.33
C ILE A 22 -14.93 -14.88 26.01
N SER A 23 -14.36 -15.89 26.69
CA SER A 23 -14.81 -17.28 26.57
C SER A 23 -16.26 -17.47 27.05
N ASP A 24 -16.62 -16.86 28.18
CA ASP A 24 -17.99 -16.88 28.73
C ASP A 24 -19.00 -16.09 27.87
N PHE A 25 -18.54 -15.04 27.17
CA PHE A 25 -19.37 -14.25 26.26
C PHE A 25 -19.64 -14.95 24.91
N ILE A 26 -18.67 -15.72 24.40
CA ILE A 26 -18.85 -16.56 23.21
C ILE A 26 -19.90 -17.66 23.47
N GLN A 27 -19.91 -18.27 24.66
CA GLN A 27 -20.94 -19.26 25.05
C GLN A 27 -22.35 -18.65 25.21
N THR A 28 -22.44 -17.36 25.59
CA THR A 28 -23.73 -16.68 25.76
C THR A 28 -24.37 -16.25 24.43
N ILE A 29 -23.57 -16.00 23.38
CA ILE A 29 -24.09 -15.68 22.03
C ILE A 29 -24.55 -16.92 21.27
N ILE A 30 -24.01 -18.10 21.60
CA ILE A 30 -24.35 -19.39 20.97
C ILE A 30 -25.77 -19.89 21.33
N GLN A 31 -26.41 -19.35 22.37
CA GLN A 31 -27.80 -19.71 22.73
C GLN A 31 -28.89 -18.82 22.12
N ALA A 32 -28.55 -17.86 21.25
CA ALA A 32 -29.56 -16.93 20.75
C ALA A 32 -30.23 -17.31 19.42
N PHE A 33 -29.74 -18.27 18.61
CA PHE A 33 -30.38 -18.53 17.31
C PHE A 33 -30.21 -19.96 16.77
N VAL A 34 -31.31 -20.74 16.77
CA VAL A 34 -31.67 -21.79 15.78
C VAL A 34 -33.22 -21.86 15.74
N SER A 35 -33.88 -21.30 14.70
CA SER A 35 -34.56 -21.92 13.53
C SER A 35 -36.00 -22.46 13.79
N PRO A 36 -36.82 -22.78 12.78
CA PRO A 36 -37.26 -22.01 11.60
C PRO A 36 -38.81 -21.99 11.49
N GLU A 37 -39.44 -20.89 11.05
CA GLU A 37 -40.73 -20.93 10.32
C GLU A 37 -41.17 -19.52 9.90
N LYS A 38 -40.82 -19.13 8.67
CA LYS A 38 -41.70 -18.53 7.65
C LYS A 38 -40.86 -18.02 6.50
N GLU A 39 -40.71 -18.89 5.51
CA GLU A 39 -40.18 -18.56 4.19
C GLU A 39 -41.25 -17.89 3.30
N ALA A 40 -40.72 -17.11 2.35
CA ALA A 40 -41.29 -16.68 1.07
C ALA A 40 -42.13 -15.38 1.02
N GLN A 41 -41.52 -14.34 0.42
CA GLN A 41 -41.72 -14.02 -1.00
C GLN A 41 -40.68 -13.01 -1.51
N VAL A 42 -39.93 -13.41 -2.54
CA VAL A 42 -39.49 -12.69 -3.78
C VAL A 42 -38.19 -13.33 -4.26
N LEU A 43 -38.25 -14.55 -4.77
CA LEU A 43 -37.17 -15.17 -5.56
C LEU A 43 -37.77 -16.14 -6.58
N LYS A 44 -38.18 -15.62 -7.75
CA LYS A 44 -38.31 -16.41 -8.98
C LYS A 44 -38.11 -15.51 -10.20
N LYS A 45 -36.88 -15.50 -10.71
CA LYS A 45 -36.57 -15.47 -12.15
C LYS A 45 -35.08 -15.77 -12.33
N GLY A 46 -34.79 -16.96 -12.84
CA GLY A 46 -33.44 -17.38 -13.18
C GLY A 46 -33.01 -16.78 -14.52
N TYR A 47 -31.74 -16.39 -14.60
CA TYR A 47 -31.06 -15.96 -15.82
C TYR A 47 -29.63 -16.55 -15.82
N PRO A 48 -29.08 -16.93 -16.99
CA PRO A 48 -27.78 -17.59 -17.11
C PRO A 48 -26.59 -16.59 -17.09
N PRO A 49 -25.33 -17.06 -16.88
CA PRO A 49 -24.24 -16.24 -16.33
C PRO A 49 -23.25 -15.67 -17.36
N SER A 50 -22.86 -14.39 -17.20
CA SER A 50 -21.54 -13.80 -17.59
C SER A 50 -21.43 -12.32 -17.15
N PHE A 51 -20.33 -11.91 -16.50
CA PHE A 51 -20.04 -10.51 -16.13
C PHE A 51 -19.14 -9.84 -17.20
N GLN A 52 -19.54 -8.67 -17.68
CA GLN A 52 -18.75 -7.80 -18.56
C GLN A 52 -18.80 -6.37 -18.01
N ALA A 53 -17.66 -5.68 -17.86
CA ALA A 53 -17.68 -4.24 -17.67
C ALA A 53 -17.92 -3.59 -19.03
N ALA A 54 -19.05 -2.89 -19.18
CA ALA A 54 -19.33 -2.12 -20.39
C ALA A 54 -19.14 -0.63 -20.09
N TYR A 55 -18.41 0.04 -20.98
CA TYR A 55 -18.24 1.49 -20.96
C TYR A 55 -18.37 1.97 -22.41
N PRO A 56 -19.12 3.07 -22.65
CA PRO A 56 -19.02 3.75 -23.93
C PRO A 56 -17.61 4.33 -24.06
N THR A 57 -17.05 4.30 -25.27
CA THR A 57 -15.79 5.01 -25.55
C THR A 57 -16.11 6.43 -25.97
N VAL A 58 -15.54 7.40 -25.25
CA VAL A 58 -15.54 8.81 -25.62
C VAL A 58 -14.24 9.15 -26.33
N ARG A 59 -14.35 9.93 -27.41
CA ARG A 59 -13.22 10.39 -28.25
C ARG A 59 -13.22 11.90 -28.35
N GLY A 60 -12.07 12.46 -28.73
CA GLY A 60 -11.92 13.90 -28.93
C GLY A 60 -11.84 14.69 -27.62
N VAL A 61 -11.47 14.02 -26.53
CA VAL A 61 -11.15 14.66 -25.24
C VAL A 61 -9.95 15.57 -25.45
N LYS A 62 -10.03 16.80 -24.94
CA LYS A 62 -8.95 17.79 -25.03
C LYS A 62 -8.32 17.96 -23.67
N ALA A 63 -6.99 17.94 -23.64
CA ALA A 63 -6.20 18.27 -22.46
C ALA A 63 -6.29 19.76 -22.13
N ASP A 64 -6.21 20.08 -20.84
CA ASP A 64 -5.93 21.44 -20.40
C ASP A 64 -4.57 21.92 -20.94
N SER A 65 -4.51 23.16 -21.44
CA SER A 65 -3.32 23.73 -22.07
C SER A 65 -2.13 23.92 -21.11
N GLY A 66 -2.38 23.86 -19.80
CA GLY A 66 -1.34 23.91 -18.78
C GLY A 66 -0.59 22.59 -18.59
N LEU A 67 -1.11 21.47 -19.09
CA LEU A 67 -0.40 20.19 -19.01
C LEU A 67 0.86 20.18 -19.88
N GLN A 68 1.81 19.30 -19.58
CA GLN A 68 2.99 19.11 -20.42
C GLN A 68 2.62 18.58 -21.81
N GLU A 69 3.44 18.89 -22.81
CA GLU A 69 3.16 18.57 -24.22
C GLU A 69 2.88 17.07 -24.43
N TRP A 70 3.67 16.19 -23.79
CA TRP A 70 3.47 14.74 -23.86
C TRP A 70 2.07 14.33 -23.40
N ALA A 71 1.56 14.93 -22.32
CA ALA A 71 0.25 14.62 -21.76
C ALA A 71 -0.86 15.15 -22.65
N GLN A 72 -0.68 16.34 -23.23
CA GLN A 72 -1.62 16.91 -24.20
C GLN A 72 -1.71 16.02 -25.45
N LYS A 73 -0.57 15.61 -26.02
CA LYS A 73 -0.51 14.67 -27.15
C LYS A 73 -1.19 13.35 -26.81
N PHE A 74 -0.91 12.78 -25.64
CA PHE A 74 -1.48 11.51 -25.21
C PHE A 74 -3.01 11.59 -25.07
N ILE A 75 -3.52 12.54 -24.27
CA ILE A 75 -4.95 12.71 -23.98
C ILE A 75 -5.75 12.97 -25.26
N SER A 76 -5.25 13.83 -26.17
CA SER A 76 -5.96 14.16 -27.41
C SER A 76 -6.17 12.98 -28.35
N ARG A 77 -5.35 11.94 -28.22
CA ARG A 77 -5.39 10.73 -29.03
C ARG A 77 -6.11 9.57 -28.36
N ALA A 78 -6.19 9.57 -27.03
CA ALA A 78 -6.65 8.43 -26.26
C ALA A 78 -8.16 8.20 -26.33
N ASP A 79 -8.56 6.93 -26.22
CA ASP A 79 -9.94 6.51 -26.04
C ASP A 79 -10.27 6.54 -24.53
N PHE A 80 -11.29 7.31 -24.14
CA PHE A 80 -11.73 7.42 -22.75
C PHE A 80 -12.93 6.50 -22.48
N ALA A 81 -12.89 5.76 -21.38
CA ALA A 81 -14.08 5.14 -20.84
C ALA A 81 -15.00 6.23 -20.29
N GLY A 82 -16.24 6.29 -20.80
CA GLY A 82 -17.32 7.04 -20.18
C GLY A 82 -17.80 6.36 -18.90
N GLN A 83 -19.05 6.62 -18.51
CA GLN A 83 -19.61 6.02 -17.30
C GLN A 83 -19.50 4.49 -17.38
N SER A 84 -18.69 3.93 -16.48
CA SER A 84 -18.49 2.50 -16.37
C SER A 84 -19.61 1.95 -15.52
N VAL A 85 -20.57 1.29 -16.16
CA VAL A 85 -21.68 0.65 -15.45
C VAL A 85 -21.38 -0.83 -15.27
N ALA A 86 -21.62 -1.32 -14.06
CA ALA A 86 -21.76 -2.75 -13.88
C ALA A 86 -22.99 -3.18 -14.67
N THR A 87 -22.82 -4.01 -15.69
CA THR A 87 -23.96 -4.52 -16.46
C THR A 87 -24.76 -5.58 -15.68
N ASP A 88 -24.29 -5.96 -14.49
CA ASP A 88 -24.95 -6.89 -13.57
C ASP A 88 -24.60 -6.58 -12.09
N ARG A 89 -25.44 -7.01 -11.15
CA ARG A 89 -25.22 -6.84 -9.69
C ARG A 89 -24.15 -7.81 -9.18
N SER A 90 -22.89 -7.40 -9.30
CA SER A 90 -21.71 -7.80 -8.51
C SER A 90 -21.57 -9.30 -8.14
N PRO A 91 -21.54 -10.26 -9.09
CA PRO A 91 -21.31 -11.67 -8.78
C PRO A 91 -19.83 -11.97 -8.45
N SER A 92 -19.55 -13.13 -7.81
CA SER A 92 -18.17 -13.58 -7.63
C SER A 92 -17.48 -13.76 -8.97
N MET A 93 -16.22 -13.35 -9.07
CA MET A 93 -15.38 -13.57 -10.26
C MET A 93 -14.04 -14.16 -9.85
N VAL A 94 -13.34 -14.80 -10.80
CA VAL A 94 -11.92 -15.13 -10.65
C VAL A 94 -11.15 -14.36 -11.70
N THR A 95 -10.36 -13.37 -11.28
CA THR A 95 -9.46 -12.66 -12.17
C THR A 95 -8.15 -13.45 -12.29
N PRO A 96 -7.65 -13.74 -13.50
CA PRO A 96 -6.30 -14.27 -13.65
C PRO A 96 -5.30 -13.29 -13.04
N GLY A 97 -4.33 -13.81 -12.30
CA GLY A 97 -3.29 -13.02 -11.66
C GLY A 97 -2.08 -13.91 -11.40
N THR A 98 -0.91 -13.29 -11.40
CA THR A 98 0.34 -13.93 -11.02
C THR A 98 0.65 -13.66 -9.55
N ALA A 99 1.50 -14.51 -8.97
CA ALA A 99 2.01 -14.29 -7.62
C ALA A 99 2.78 -12.97 -7.57
N ARG A 100 2.60 -12.19 -6.48
CA ARG A 100 3.34 -10.95 -6.25
C ARG A 100 4.83 -11.25 -6.22
N VAL A 101 5.59 -10.60 -7.10
CA VAL A 101 7.06 -10.60 -7.03
C VAL A 101 7.54 -9.33 -6.35
N ALA A 102 8.41 -9.44 -5.35
CA ALA A 102 9.00 -8.31 -4.65
C ALA A 102 10.48 -8.12 -5.08
N GLY A 103 10.94 -6.87 -5.10
CA GLY A 103 12.31 -6.48 -5.47
C GLY A 103 12.38 -5.02 -5.90
N TYR A 104 13.58 -4.41 -5.91
CA TYR A 104 13.76 -2.98 -6.24
C TYR A 104 13.28 -2.60 -7.65
N GLU A 105 13.60 -3.42 -8.66
CA GLU A 105 13.16 -3.25 -10.05
C GLU A 105 11.63 -3.33 -10.20
N ARG A 106 10.97 -3.96 -9.23
CA ARG A 106 9.54 -4.23 -9.21
C ARG A 106 8.79 -3.45 -8.14
N GLY A 107 9.45 -2.52 -7.46
CA GLY A 107 8.83 -1.63 -6.49
C GLY A 107 8.38 -0.31 -7.12
N ILE A 108 7.34 0.29 -6.53
CA ILE A 108 6.85 1.61 -6.93
C ILE A 108 7.72 2.67 -6.24
N TYR A 109 8.86 2.99 -6.84
CA TYR A 109 9.78 4.01 -6.33
C TYR A 109 9.76 5.25 -7.21
N ARG A 110 10.07 6.40 -6.59
CA ARG A 110 10.37 7.63 -7.32
C ARG A 110 11.63 7.41 -8.16
N ARG A 111 11.58 7.73 -9.45
CA ARG A 111 12.69 7.50 -10.39
C ARG A 111 13.36 8.79 -10.87
N ASP A 112 12.72 9.94 -10.70
CA ASP A 112 13.34 11.22 -11.01
C ASP A 112 14.23 11.73 -9.87
N GLY A 113 15.28 12.45 -10.26
CA GLY A 113 16.17 13.17 -9.36
C GLY A 113 16.70 14.46 -9.98
N ASP A 114 17.93 14.83 -9.61
CA ASP A 114 18.55 16.10 -9.97
C ASP A 114 19.14 16.14 -11.40
N GLY A 115 19.05 15.06 -12.16
CA GLY A 115 19.65 14.93 -13.49
C GLY A 115 21.14 14.58 -13.49
N SER A 116 21.78 14.49 -12.32
CA SER A 116 23.20 14.14 -12.18
C SER A 116 23.37 12.70 -11.67
N THR A 117 22.62 12.34 -10.64
CA THR A 117 22.69 11.04 -9.94
C THR A 117 21.54 10.12 -10.30
N ALA A 118 20.40 10.70 -10.66
CA ALA A 118 19.25 10.03 -11.24
C ALA A 118 18.71 10.89 -12.39
N PRO A 119 17.99 10.31 -13.37
CA PRO A 119 17.45 11.08 -14.47
C PRO A 119 16.54 12.21 -13.99
N GLY A 120 16.66 13.40 -14.55
CA GLY A 120 15.74 14.49 -14.25
C GLY A 120 14.37 14.25 -14.89
N LYS A 121 13.34 15.01 -14.49
CA LYS A 121 11.98 14.91 -15.07
C LYS A 121 11.94 14.98 -16.60
N GLU A 122 12.84 15.76 -17.23
CA GLU A 122 12.96 15.86 -18.69
C GLU A 122 13.26 14.52 -19.39
N PHE A 123 14.00 13.63 -18.73
CA PHE A 123 14.27 12.29 -19.25
C PHE A 123 12.99 11.48 -19.44
N PHE A 124 12.07 11.58 -18.47
CA PHE A 124 10.79 10.87 -18.47
C PHE A 124 9.78 11.55 -19.41
N ARG A 125 9.71 12.89 -19.37
CA ARG A 125 8.87 13.69 -20.28
C ARG A 125 9.15 13.35 -21.74
N LYS A 126 10.43 13.35 -22.15
CA LYS A 126 10.82 13.01 -23.52
C LYS A 126 10.34 11.62 -23.95
N ARG A 127 10.46 10.61 -23.08
CA ARG A 127 10.05 9.23 -23.39
C ARG A 127 8.54 9.07 -23.46
N LEU A 128 7.81 9.75 -22.57
CA LEU A 128 6.36 9.78 -22.62
C LEU A 128 5.87 10.55 -23.85
N ASP A 129 6.60 11.56 -24.30
CA ASP A 129 6.32 12.29 -25.54
C ASP A 129 6.47 11.37 -26.77
N GLU A 130 7.61 10.69 -26.89
CA GLU A 130 7.87 9.68 -27.92
C GLU A 130 6.81 8.57 -27.90
N PHE A 131 6.43 8.09 -26.71
CA PHE A 131 5.37 7.11 -26.54
C PHE A 131 4.00 7.64 -26.98
N ALA A 132 3.64 8.87 -26.60
CA ALA A 132 2.40 9.50 -27.02
C ALA A 132 2.31 9.64 -28.55
N GLU A 133 3.45 9.77 -29.24
CA GLU A 133 3.53 9.81 -30.69
C GLU A 133 3.33 8.44 -31.35
N VAL A 134 3.92 7.38 -30.81
CA VAL A 134 3.95 6.06 -31.45
C VAL A 134 2.87 5.08 -30.96
N MET A 135 2.26 5.34 -29.80
CA MET A 135 1.24 4.45 -29.23
C MET A 135 0.00 4.38 -30.13
N ASN A 136 -0.58 3.18 -30.23
CA ASN A 136 -1.87 2.99 -30.87
C ASN A 136 -2.98 3.21 -29.82
N PRO A 137 -3.84 4.23 -29.98
CA PRO A 137 -4.87 4.54 -29.00
C PRO A 137 -5.84 3.40 -28.73
N LYS A 138 -6.03 2.50 -29.70
CA LYS A 138 -6.92 1.34 -29.55
C LYS A 138 -6.38 0.32 -28.54
N ASP A 139 -5.09 0.35 -28.24
CA ASP A 139 -4.47 -0.61 -27.31
C ASP A 139 -4.68 -0.19 -25.85
N TYR A 140 -5.12 1.05 -25.61
CA TYR A 140 -5.31 1.61 -24.28
C TYR A 140 -6.75 2.08 -24.06
N VAL A 141 -7.13 2.15 -22.80
CA VAL A 141 -8.35 2.83 -22.33
C VAL A 141 -7.96 3.76 -21.18
N CYS A 142 -8.40 5.02 -21.27
CA CYS A 142 -8.21 6.01 -20.22
C CYS A 142 -9.48 6.14 -19.39
N LYS A 143 -9.35 6.29 -18.07
CA LYS A 143 -10.49 6.44 -17.17
C LYS A 143 -10.13 7.40 -16.05
N MET A 144 -11.08 8.27 -15.69
CA MET A 144 -10.95 9.09 -14.48
C MET A 144 -11.49 8.32 -13.29
N VAL A 145 -10.73 8.29 -12.20
CA VAL A 145 -11.09 7.66 -10.93
C VAL A 145 -10.87 8.66 -9.79
N GLN A 146 -11.72 8.60 -8.76
CA GLN A 146 -11.55 9.43 -7.57
C GLN A 146 -10.81 8.64 -6.51
N VAL A 147 -9.69 9.17 -6.02
CA VAL A 147 -8.88 8.56 -4.96
C VAL A 147 -8.62 9.61 -3.88
N GLY A 148 -9.45 9.61 -2.83
CA GLY A 148 -9.46 10.68 -1.83
C GLY A 148 -9.75 12.03 -2.49
N PRO A 149 -8.92 13.07 -2.31
CA PRO A 149 -9.09 14.35 -3.01
C PRO A 149 -8.54 14.34 -4.45
N THR A 150 -7.89 13.26 -4.90
CA THR A 150 -7.19 13.21 -6.19
C THR A 150 -8.10 12.70 -7.31
N ARG A 151 -8.26 13.50 -8.36
CA ARG A 151 -8.88 13.05 -9.63
C ARG A 151 -7.83 12.49 -10.55
N LEU A 152 -7.67 11.17 -10.51
CA LEU A 152 -6.58 10.47 -11.18
C LEU A 152 -7.01 9.96 -12.56
N MET A 153 -6.16 10.14 -13.57
CA MET A 153 -6.33 9.48 -14.87
C MET A 153 -5.59 8.13 -14.87
N LEU A 154 -6.35 7.05 -14.88
CA LEU A 154 -5.85 5.70 -15.05
C LEU A 154 -5.79 5.36 -16.54
N VAL A 155 -4.60 5.05 -17.03
CA VAL A 155 -4.36 4.60 -18.41
C VAL A 155 -4.08 3.11 -18.37
N MET A 156 -4.94 2.30 -18.96
CA MET A 156 -4.83 0.84 -18.89
C MET A 156 -4.69 0.25 -20.29
N HIS A 157 -3.63 -0.53 -20.53
CA HIS A 157 -3.53 -1.34 -21.72
C HIS A 157 -4.61 -2.43 -21.71
N ARG A 158 -5.24 -2.71 -22.85
CA ARG A 158 -6.40 -3.60 -22.95
C ARG A 158 -6.12 -5.04 -22.51
N SER A 159 -4.86 -5.50 -22.53
CA SER A 159 -4.50 -6.81 -21.96
C SER A 159 -4.78 -6.90 -20.45
N TYR A 160 -4.78 -5.77 -19.75
CA TYR A 160 -5.05 -5.65 -18.31
C TYR A 160 -6.51 -5.31 -18.01
N SER A 161 -7.37 -5.24 -19.03
CA SER A 161 -8.78 -4.84 -18.89
C SER A 161 -9.58 -5.72 -17.91
N HIS A 162 -9.14 -6.95 -17.66
CA HIS A 162 -9.74 -7.81 -16.63
C HIS A 162 -9.67 -7.18 -15.21
N TYR A 163 -8.71 -6.28 -14.93
CA TYR A 163 -8.64 -5.54 -13.67
C TYR A 163 -9.61 -4.36 -13.57
N MET A 164 -10.29 -3.96 -14.65
CA MET A 164 -11.33 -2.92 -14.56
C MET A 164 -12.45 -3.32 -13.59
N VAL A 165 -12.70 -4.61 -13.44
CA VAL A 165 -13.68 -5.14 -12.48
C VAL A 165 -13.25 -4.88 -11.04
N GLU A 166 -11.97 -5.11 -10.74
CA GLU A 166 -11.41 -4.92 -9.40
C GLU A 166 -11.24 -3.43 -9.09
N GLU A 167 -10.85 -2.62 -10.07
CA GLU A 167 -10.84 -1.17 -9.98
C GLU A 167 -12.23 -0.61 -9.64
N LEU A 168 -13.29 -1.03 -10.37
CA LEU A 168 -14.68 -0.63 -10.12
C LEU A 168 -15.19 -0.97 -8.72
N ARG A 169 -14.64 -2.01 -8.11
CA ARG A 169 -15.00 -2.46 -6.76
C ARG A 169 -14.25 -1.69 -5.68
N LEU A 170 -13.05 -1.22 -6.00
CA LEU A 170 -12.13 -0.65 -5.04
C LEU A 170 -12.22 0.87 -4.97
N PHE A 171 -12.30 1.56 -6.12
CA PHE A 171 -12.25 3.01 -6.18
C PHE A 171 -13.63 3.61 -6.51
N PRO A 172 -14.00 4.74 -5.86
CA PRO A 172 -15.14 5.52 -6.27
C PRO A 172 -15.04 5.99 -7.71
N GLN A 173 -16.17 5.93 -8.40
CA GLN A 173 -16.29 6.32 -9.79
C GLN A 173 -16.49 7.83 -9.91
N PHE A 174 -15.80 8.44 -10.87
CA PHE A 174 -15.90 9.86 -11.16
C PHE A 174 -16.41 10.08 -12.57
N ASP A 175 -17.59 10.66 -12.70
CA ASP A 175 -18.14 11.03 -14.00
C ASP A 175 -17.54 12.38 -14.43
N VAL A 176 -16.91 12.39 -15.61
CA VAL A 176 -16.34 13.60 -16.20
C VAL A 176 -17.43 14.36 -16.95
N SER A 177 -17.66 15.62 -16.61
CA SER A 177 -18.61 16.46 -17.35
C SER A 177 -18.13 16.74 -18.79
N LEU A 178 -19.06 17.08 -19.69
CA LEU A 178 -18.71 17.48 -21.07
C LEU A 178 -17.73 18.66 -21.13
N GLU A 179 -17.87 19.61 -20.21
CA GLU A 179 -16.96 20.74 -20.09
C GLU A 179 -15.56 20.29 -19.69
N GLU A 180 -15.45 19.41 -18.70
CA GLU A 180 -14.15 18.85 -18.28
C GLU A 180 -13.51 17.98 -19.35
N MET A 181 -14.29 17.29 -20.19
CA MET A 181 -13.75 16.57 -21.35
C MET A 181 -13.13 17.51 -22.41
N GLN A 182 -13.42 18.81 -22.39
CA GLN A 182 -12.83 19.79 -23.30
C GLN A 182 -11.58 20.49 -22.72
N LYS A 183 -11.30 20.30 -21.43
CA LYS A 183 -10.16 20.87 -20.71
C LYS A 183 -9.76 19.92 -19.58
N LEU A 184 -9.52 18.66 -19.93
CA LEU A 184 -9.26 17.62 -18.96
C LEU A 184 -7.93 17.88 -18.28
N LYS A 185 -7.97 18.07 -16.96
CA LYS A 185 -6.81 18.27 -16.12
C LYS A 185 -6.82 17.25 -14.98
N PRO A 186 -6.16 16.10 -15.14
CA PRO A 186 -6.02 15.14 -14.05
C PRO A 186 -5.03 15.67 -13.00
N ASP A 187 -5.28 15.35 -11.73
CA ASP A 187 -4.37 15.68 -10.62
C ASP A 187 -3.15 14.75 -10.58
N ALA A 188 -3.29 13.56 -11.16
CA ALA A 188 -2.25 12.53 -11.26
C ALA A 188 -2.54 11.59 -12.44
N ILE A 189 -1.52 10.92 -12.95
CA ILE A 189 -1.64 9.99 -14.08
C ILE A 189 -0.99 8.65 -13.69
N SER A 190 -1.66 7.53 -13.93
CA SER A 190 -1.11 6.19 -13.66
C SER A 190 -1.25 5.30 -14.89
N PHE A 191 -0.13 4.80 -15.40
CA PHE A 191 -0.09 3.88 -16.53
C PHE A 191 0.02 2.42 -16.08
N MET A 192 -0.83 1.56 -16.63
CA MET A 192 -0.78 0.11 -16.44
C MET A 192 -0.58 -0.59 -17.79
N GLY A 193 0.55 -1.28 -17.94
CA GLY A 193 0.85 -2.07 -19.12
C GLY A 193 1.48 -1.28 -20.27
N ILE A 194 2.40 -0.35 -19.98
CA ILE A 194 3.20 0.29 -21.03
C ILE A 194 4.32 -0.66 -21.49
N PRO A 195 4.81 -0.60 -22.74
CA PRO A 195 5.92 -1.42 -23.17
C PRO A 195 7.16 -1.14 -22.31
N ALA A 196 7.86 -2.17 -21.84
CA ALA A 196 9.03 -2.01 -20.94
C ALA A 196 10.12 -1.07 -21.49
N LYS A 197 10.28 -1.04 -22.82
CA LYS A 197 11.24 -0.16 -23.51
C LYS A 197 10.85 1.32 -23.52
N THR A 198 9.60 1.64 -23.19
CA THR A 198 9.08 3.01 -23.21
C THR A 198 9.86 3.91 -22.26
N ILE A 199 9.99 3.50 -21.00
CA ILE A 199 10.77 4.27 -20.02
C ILE A 199 12.22 3.81 -19.99
N GLY A 200 12.45 2.50 -20.13
CA GLY A 200 13.77 1.88 -20.10
C GLY A 200 13.74 0.61 -19.26
N GLU A 201 14.58 -0.36 -19.60
CA GLU A 201 14.58 -1.68 -18.94
C GLU A 201 14.97 -1.62 -17.46
N ASP A 202 15.69 -0.57 -17.05
CA ASP A 202 16.07 -0.30 -15.65
C ASP A 202 14.94 0.38 -14.84
N TYR A 203 13.91 0.86 -15.54
CA TYR A 203 12.81 1.66 -14.99
C TYR A 203 11.47 1.03 -15.33
N ARG A 204 11.36 -0.29 -15.20
CA ARG A 204 10.14 -1.05 -15.56
C ARG A 204 8.90 -0.60 -14.79
N ILE A 205 9.10 -0.25 -13.53
CA ILE A 205 8.05 0.20 -12.62
C ILE A 205 8.54 1.41 -11.82
N GLY A 206 7.71 2.44 -11.69
CA GLY A 206 8.08 3.61 -10.92
C GLY A 206 7.09 4.75 -11.05
N TYR A 207 7.49 5.89 -10.49
CA TYR A 207 6.80 7.17 -10.71
C TYR A 207 7.80 8.32 -10.74
N PHE A 208 7.38 9.44 -11.28
CA PHE A 208 8.09 10.71 -11.17
C PHE A 208 7.12 11.85 -10.84
N LEU A 209 7.65 12.96 -10.34
CA LEU A 209 6.87 14.16 -10.09
C LEU A 209 6.98 15.09 -11.30
N ASP A 210 5.95 15.07 -12.15
CA ASP A 210 5.78 16.08 -13.18
C ASP A 210 5.11 17.33 -12.60
N GLU A 211 4.98 18.38 -13.40
CA GLU A 211 4.29 19.61 -13.03
C GLU A 211 3.58 20.22 -14.25
N ASP A 212 2.51 20.96 -14.03
CA ASP A 212 1.89 21.79 -15.05
C ASP A 212 2.69 23.09 -15.31
N SER A 213 2.24 23.89 -16.28
CA SER A 213 2.85 25.18 -16.62
C SER A 213 2.83 26.21 -15.49
N ALA A 214 1.99 26.02 -14.47
CA ALA A 214 1.92 26.84 -13.27
C ALA A 214 2.82 26.30 -12.13
N GLY A 215 3.54 25.20 -12.34
CA GLY A 215 4.37 24.54 -11.34
C GLY A 215 3.59 23.66 -10.36
N THR A 216 2.31 23.38 -10.63
CA THR A 216 1.50 22.47 -9.82
C THR A 216 1.95 21.05 -10.08
N SER A 217 2.35 20.32 -9.03
CA SER A 217 2.75 18.92 -9.13
C SER A 217 1.64 18.04 -9.72
N ILE A 218 1.99 17.26 -10.75
CA ILE A 218 1.18 16.21 -11.37
C ILE A 218 1.99 14.92 -11.31
N PRO A 219 1.82 14.10 -10.26
CA PRO A 219 2.56 12.86 -10.14
C PRO A 219 2.16 11.85 -11.23
N VAL A 220 3.15 11.17 -11.82
CA VAL A 220 2.94 10.22 -12.92
C VAL A 220 3.61 8.89 -12.61
N SER A 221 2.86 7.80 -12.58
CA SER A 221 3.37 6.44 -12.36
C SER A 221 3.18 5.54 -13.58
N TRP A 222 3.96 4.47 -13.63
CA TRP A 222 3.81 3.45 -14.66
C TRP A 222 4.19 2.05 -14.16
N VAL A 223 3.61 1.07 -14.83
CA VAL A 223 3.93 -0.35 -14.73
C VAL A 223 4.06 -0.90 -16.13
N ASP A 224 5.15 -1.64 -16.38
CA ASP A 224 5.39 -2.29 -17.66
C ASP A 224 4.44 -3.47 -17.93
N ALA A 225 4.25 -3.77 -19.22
CA ALA A 225 3.45 -4.89 -19.69
C ALA A 225 4.25 -6.20 -19.63
N GLU A 226 4.14 -6.93 -18.53
CA GLU A 226 4.69 -8.27 -18.36
C GLU A 226 3.74 -9.20 -17.61
N ASN A 227 3.94 -10.51 -17.77
CA ASN A 227 3.17 -11.50 -17.01
C ASN A 227 3.38 -11.33 -15.50
N ILE A 228 4.59 -10.95 -15.06
CA ILE A 228 4.91 -10.78 -13.64
C ILE A 228 4.22 -9.56 -13.01
N THR A 229 3.83 -8.58 -13.83
CA THR A 229 3.09 -7.40 -13.39
C THR A 229 1.58 -7.56 -13.58
N ASP A 230 1.14 -8.71 -14.10
CA ASP A 230 -0.24 -9.13 -14.14
C ASP A 230 -0.71 -9.57 -12.75
N TYR A 231 -0.83 -8.59 -11.84
CA TYR A 231 -1.35 -8.75 -10.49
C TYR A 231 -2.03 -7.44 -10.05
N MET A 232 -3.23 -7.53 -9.47
CA MET A 232 -4.03 -6.36 -9.05
C MET A 232 -3.27 -5.39 -8.12
N GLY A 233 -2.32 -5.89 -7.32
CA GLY A 233 -1.46 -5.02 -6.51
C GLY A 233 -0.62 -4.02 -7.32
N TYR A 234 -0.26 -4.35 -8.57
CA TYR A 234 0.41 -3.45 -9.50
C TYR A 234 -0.53 -2.43 -10.17
N LEU A 235 -1.85 -2.60 -10.06
CA LEU A 235 -2.78 -1.52 -10.37
C LEU A 235 -3.00 -0.64 -9.13
N LYS A 236 -3.37 -1.27 -8.01
CA LYS A 236 -3.74 -0.58 -6.76
C LYS A 236 -2.62 0.31 -6.23
N LYS A 237 -1.39 -0.22 -6.10
CA LYS A 237 -0.29 0.48 -5.42
C LYS A 237 0.20 1.73 -6.18
N PRO A 238 0.43 1.69 -7.52
CA PRO A 238 0.80 2.90 -8.26
C PRO A 238 -0.24 4.00 -8.14
N VAL A 239 -1.53 3.67 -8.29
CA VAL A 239 -2.66 4.61 -8.18
C VAL A 239 -2.65 5.31 -6.81
N LEU A 240 -2.58 4.53 -5.72
CA LEU A 240 -2.49 5.09 -4.37
C LEU A 240 -1.20 5.90 -4.15
N THR A 241 -0.08 5.47 -4.73
CA THR A 241 1.22 6.15 -4.57
C THR A 241 1.16 7.57 -5.16
N VAL A 242 0.71 7.73 -6.40
CA VAL A 242 0.62 9.05 -7.02
C VAL A 242 -0.47 9.92 -6.40
N ALA A 243 -1.56 9.32 -5.91
CA ALA A 243 -2.57 10.03 -5.13
C ALA A 243 -1.98 10.55 -3.80
N ASN A 244 -1.14 9.76 -3.12
CA ASN A 244 -0.45 10.19 -1.91
C ASN A 244 0.53 11.34 -2.19
N GLU A 245 1.27 11.29 -3.30
CA GLU A 245 2.13 12.41 -3.73
C GLU A 245 1.30 13.69 -3.95
N ARG A 246 0.11 13.57 -4.55
CA ARG A 246 -0.80 14.70 -4.72
C ARG A 246 -1.29 15.24 -3.39
N VAL A 247 -1.72 14.36 -2.48
CA VAL A 247 -2.16 14.72 -1.11
C VAL A 247 -1.08 15.52 -0.38
N LYS A 248 0.18 15.08 -0.44
CA LYS A 248 1.31 15.83 0.14
C LYS A 248 1.48 17.21 -0.50
N ALA A 249 1.35 17.29 -1.83
CA ALA A 249 1.50 18.56 -2.55
C ALA A 249 0.42 19.60 -2.19
N ILE A 250 -0.76 19.15 -1.74
CA ILE A 250 -1.85 20.03 -1.29
C ILE A 250 -1.90 20.19 0.24
N GLY A 251 -0.84 19.81 0.96
CA GLY A 251 -0.70 20.00 2.41
C GLY A 251 -1.36 18.93 3.28
N GLY A 252 -1.81 17.83 2.69
CA GLY A 252 -2.35 16.68 3.43
C GLY A 252 -1.30 15.66 3.82
N MET A 253 -1.64 14.81 4.80
CA MET A 253 -0.83 13.68 5.24
C MET A 253 -1.50 12.36 4.83
N PRO A 254 -0.92 11.61 3.88
CA PRO A 254 -1.36 10.25 3.61
C PRO A 254 -1.11 9.33 4.82
N VAL A 255 -2.08 8.47 5.11
CA VAL A 255 -2.04 7.53 6.23
C VAL A 255 -2.32 6.13 5.68
N HIS A 256 -1.37 5.21 5.87
CA HIS A 256 -1.67 3.79 5.78
C HIS A 256 -2.38 3.38 7.07
N GLY A 257 -3.68 3.14 6.99
CA GLY A 257 -4.52 3.05 8.16
C GLY A 257 -6.00 2.86 7.84
N SER A 258 -6.75 2.45 8.86
CA SER A 258 -8.20 2.28 8.79
C SER A 258 -8.91 3.37 9.58
N ALA A 259 -10.17 3.66 9.24
CA ALA A 259 -10.98 4.62 9.97
C ALA A 259 -12.42 4.16 10.08
N LEU A 260 -13.04 4.47 11.22
CA LEU A 260 -14.47 4.27 11.43
C LEU A 260 -15.10 5.43 12.17
N THR A 261 -16.42 5.53 12.05
CA THR A 261 -17.26 6.42 12.82
C THR A 261 -18.27 5.62 13.63
N ILE A 262 -18.43 5.96 14.90
CA ILE A 262 -19.47 5.42 15.77
C ILE A 262 -20.46 6.53 16.05
N THR A 263 -21.73 6.29 15.75
CA THR A 263 -22.83 7.18 16.08
C THR A 263 -23.70 6.52 17.15
N ALA A 264 -23.91 7.21 18.26
CA ALA A 264 -24.79 6.78 19.33
C ALA A 264 -26.17 7.41 19.18
N LYS A 265 -27.22 6.74 19.71
CA LYS A 265 -28.62 7.19 19.61
C LYS A 265 -28.91 8.54 20.27
N ASN A 266 -28.01 9.02 21.12
CA ASN A 266 -28.09 10.36 21.71
C ASN A 266 -27.45 11.44 20.83
N GLY A 267 -27.05 11.11 19.61
CA GLY A 267 -26.39 12.01 18.65
C GLY A 267 -24.87 12.12 18.82
N LEU A 268 -24.27 11.43 19.80
CA LEU A 268 -22.81 11.44 19.95
C LEU A 268 -22.17 10.70 18.77
N ARG A 269 -21.40 11.42 17.96
CA ARG A 269 -20.65 10.89 16.83
C ARG A 269 -19.15 10.99 17.10
N LYS A 270 -18.41 9.89 16.94
CA LYS A 270 -16.96 9.83 17.13
C LYS A 270 -16.26 9.09 16.00
N THR A 271 -15.28 9.73 15.38
CA THR A 271 -14.45 9.15 14.32
C THR A 271 -13.07 8.82 14.86
N VAL A 272 -12.63 7.58 14.62
CA VAL A 272 -11.35 7.03 15.04
C VAL A 272 -10.56 6.63 13.80
N VAL A 273 -9.33 7.11 13.71
CA VAL A 273 -8.34 6.73 12.69
C VAL A 273 -7.28 5.86 13.36
N MET A 274 -6.93 4.73 12.76
CA MET A 274 -5.80 3.90 13.17
C MET A 274 -4.75 3.85 12.08
N GLY A 275 -3.59 4.44 12.37
CA GLY A 275 -2.41 4.34 11.54
C GLY A 275 -1.59 3.08 11.86
N GLY A 276 -1.08 2.43 10.82
CA GLY A 276 -0.15 1.33 10.96
C GLY A 276 0.00 0.56 9.66
N ASP A 277 1.15 -0.09 9.48
CA ASP A 277 1.43 -0.84 8.27
C ASP A 277 0.60 -2.13 8.14
N SER A 278 0.67 -2.79 6.98
CA SER A 278 0.02 -4.10 6.80
C SER A 278 0.57 -5.11 7.81
N GLY A 279 -0.31 -5.89 8.46
CA GLY A 279 0.09 -6.92 9.42
C GLY A 279 0.43 -6.44 10.84
N THR A 280 0.33 -5.13 11.15
CA THR A 280 0.59 -4.62 12.51
C THR A 280 -0.51 -4.91 13.53
N GLY A 281 -1.69 -5.37 13.09
CA GLY A 281 -2.84 -5.67 13.95
C GLY A 281 -3.97 -4.63 13.91
N LYS A 282 -4.10 -3.87 12.80
CA LYS A 282 -5.14 -2.85 12.59
C LYS A 282 -6.55 -3.37 12.82
N SER A 283 -6.89 -4.48 12.17
CA SER A 283 -8.25 -5.05 12.16
C SER A 283 -8.66 -5.60 13.54
N GLU A 284 -7.73 -6.16 14.29
CA GLU A 284 -7.99 -6.66 15.65
C GLU A 284 -8.15 -5.50 16.63
N THR A 285 -7.29 -4.47 16.49
CA THR A 285 -7.33 -3.28 17.36
C THR A 285 -8.60 -2.45 17.14
N ILE A 286 -9.04 -2.26 15.89
CA ILE A 286 -10.29 -1.55 15.59
C ILE A 286 -11.50 -2.22 16.22
N ILE A 287 -11.58 -3.55 16.16
CA ILE A 287 -12.67 -4.33 16.77
C ILE A 287 -12.63 -4.19 18.29
N ALA A 288 -11.44 -4.34 18.90
CA ALA A 288 -11.28 -4.21 20.34
C ALA A 288 -11.65 -2.80 20.85
N MET A 289 -11.14 -1.75 20.19
CA MET A 289 -11.47 -0.35 20.52
C MET A 289 -12.95 -0.06 20.35
N THR A 290 -13.55 -0.49 19.24
CA THR A 290 -14.99 -0.33 18.98
C THR A 290 -15.80 -0.98 20.09
N ASN A 291 -15.47 -2.22 20.47
CA ASN A 291 -16.15 -2.90 21.57
C ASN A 291 -16.04 -2.15 22.91
N GLN A 292 -14.89 -1.54 23.20
CA GLN A 292 -14.72 -0.71 24.41
C GLN A 292 -15.55 0.57 24.35
N ILE A 293 -15.59 1.25 23.20
CA ILE A 293 -16.43 2.44 22.99
C ILE A 293 -17.90 2.06 23.18
N ILE A 294 -18.35 0.97 22.55
CA ILE A 294 -19.72 0.46 22.68
C ILE A 294 -20.06 0.16 24.14
N LYS A 295 -19.17 -0.51 24.89
CA LYS A 295 -19.35 -0.78 26.32
C LYS A 295 -19.43 0.52 27.13
N GLY A 296 -18.53 1.46 26.90
CA GLY A 296 -18.51 2.77 27.56
C GLY A 296 -19.76 3.61 27.31
N LEU A 297 -20.40 3.43 26.15
CA LEU A 297 -21.69 4.04 25.82
C LEU A 297 -22.90 3.31 26.40
N GLY A 298 -22.71 2.33 27.29
CA GLY A 298 -23.79 1.56 27.92
C GLY A 298 -24.30 0.38 27.08
N GLY A 299 -23.49 -0.09 26.13
CA GLY A 299 -23.73 -1.27 25.30
C GLY A 299 -24.34 -0.99 23.93
N ALA A 300 -24.39 -2.02 23.09
CA ALA A 300 -24.81 -1.93 21.68
C ALA A 300 -26.22 -1.31 21.49
N LYS A 301 -27.10 -1.42 22.48
CA LYS A 301 -28.46 -0.83 22.45
C LYS A 301 -28.46 0.70 22.30
N ASN A 302 -27.38 1.36 22.69
CA ASN A 302 -27.21 2.82 22.63
C ASN A 302 -26.47 3.28 21.36
N ILE A 303 -26.08 2.33 20.50
CA ILE A 303 -25.41 2.61 19.22
C ILE A 303 -26.48 2.71 18.13
N GLU A 304 -26.34 3.74 17.30
CA GLU A 304 -27.13 3.96 16.10
C GLU A 304 -26.44 3.33 14.89
N SER A 305 -25.15 3.65 14.66
CA SER A 305 -24.36 3.11 13.56
C SER A 305 -22.88 2.94 13.94
N VAL A 306 -22.22 2.01 13.24
CA VAL A 306 -20.76 1.93 13.14
C VAL A 306 -20.44 1.86 11.64
N GLU A 307 -19.78 2.89 11.13
CA GLU A 307 -19.53 3.08 9.69
C GLU A 307 -18.02 3.01 9.44
N LEU A 308 -17.57 2.10 8.58
CA LEU A 308 -16.18 2.07 8.12
C LEU A 308 -16.00 3.17 7.05
N LEU A 309 -14.98 4.00 7.24
CA LEU A 309 -14.64 5.10 6.33
C LEU A 309 -13.38 4.82 5.51
N SER A 310 -12.52 3.92 6.00
CA SER A 310 -11.37 3.41 5.27
C SER A 310 -10.93 2.07 5.85
N GLY A 311 -10.59 1.11 4.98
CA GLY A 311 -10.02 -0.19 5.37
C GLY A 311 -8.49 -0.24 5.29
N ASP A 312 -7.86 0.56 4.42
CA ASP A 312 -6.43 0.45 4.10
C ASP A 312 -5.74 1.81 4.00
N MET A 313 -6.27 2.76 3.22
CA MET A 313 -5.64 4.07 3.02
C MET A 313 -6.62 5.23 3.25
N LEU A 314 -6.09 6.34 3.78
CA LEU A 314 -6.81 7.60 3.94
C LEU A 314 -5.82 8.77 3.93
N SER A 315 -6.37 9.98 3.90
CA SER A 315 -5.59 11.22 3.99
C SER A 315 -6.11 12.09 5.13
N LEU A 316 -5.21 12.74 5.86
CA LEU A 316 -5.53 13.69 6.91
C LEU A 316 -5.24 15.12 6.46
N PHE A 317 -6.10 16.05 6.86
CA PHE A 317 -6.01 17.48 6.58
C PHE A 317 -6.30 18.27 7.84
N GLU A 318 -5.58 19.37 8.06
CA GLU A 318 -5.97 20.37 9.04
C GLU A 318 -7.04 21.29 8.43
N GLY A 319 -8.15 21.48 9.13
CA GLY A 319 -9.21 22.39 8.75
C GLY A 319 -8.92 23.84 9.19
N GLU A 320 -9.69 24.78 8.67
CA GLU A 320 -9.58 26.20 9.07
C GLU A 320 -9.89 26.45 10.55
N ASP A 321 -10.58 25.51 11.21
CA ASP A 321 -10.88 25.53 12.64
C ASP A 321 -9.75 24.95 13.52
N GLY A 322 -8.62 24.54 12.91
CA GLY A 322 -7.50 23.88 13.59
C GLY A 322 -7.79 22.43 13.99
N GLU A 323 -8.92 21.86 13.55
CA GLU A 323 -9.25 20.46 13.77
C GLU A 323 -8.78 19.60 12.60
N MET A 324 -8.58 18.31 12.87
CA MET A 324 -8.14 17.38 11.84
C MET A 324 -9.33 16.69 11.20
N TYR A 325 -9.26 16.53 9.89
CA TYR A 325 -10.25 15.87 9.04
C TYR A 325 -9.61 14.74 8.26
N MET A 326 -10.39 13.72 7.96
CA MET A 326 -9.98 12.62 7.08
C MET A 326 -10.79 12.61 5.78
N MET A 327 -10.16 12.09 4.72
CA MET A 327 -10.81 11.64 3.50
C MET A 327 -10.31 10.22 3.17
N GLY A 328 -11.23 9.29 2.92
CA GLY A 328 -10.91 7.90 2.56
C GLY A 328 -10.55 7.79 1.08
N THR A 329 -9.85 6.72 0.69
CA THR A 329 -9.42 6.53 -0.71
C THR A 329 -10.16 5.43 -1.45
N GLU A 330 -10.67 4.43 -0.75
CA GLU A 330 -11.30 3.24 -1.36
C GLU A 330 -12.71 2.99 -0.80
N SER A 331 -13.63 2.59 -1.68
CA SER A 331 -14.97 2.11 -1.31
C SER A 331 -15.01 0.63 -0.95
N GLY A 332 -14.01 -0.11 -1.45
CA GLY A 332 -13.84 -1.55 -1.27
C GLY A 332 -12.59 -1.91 -0.47
N ASP A 333 -12.26 -3.19 -0.47
CA ASP A 333 -11.01 -3.70 0.11
C ASP A 333 -10.42 -4.81 -0.76
N PHE A 334 -9.09 -4.87 -0.81
CA PHE A 334 -8.30 -5.91 -1.48
C PHE A 334 -7.71 -6.87 -0.44
N MET A 335 -8.60 -7.63 0.19
CA MET A 335 -8.30 -8.46 1.35
C MET A 335 -7.57 -9.75 0.99
N ARG A 336 -6.70 -10.21 1.90
CA ARG A 336 -6.16 -11.58 1.88
C ARG A 336 -7.21 -12.51 2.45
N LEU A 337 -7.54 -13.57 1.72
CA LEU A 337 -8.47 -14.59 2.21
C LEU A 337 -7.87 -15.39 3.39
N THR A 338 -6.55 -15.53 3.44
CA THR A 338 -5.82 -16.18 4.54
C THR A 338 -5.82 -15.38 5.85
N ASP A 339 -6.08 -14.07 5.79
CA ASP A 339 -6.14 -13.22 6.97
C ASP A 339 -7.53 -13.23 7.63
N ILE A 340 -8.56 -13.76 6.94
CA ILE A 340 -9.93 -13.74 7.45
C ILE A 340 -10.13 -14.92 8.40
N PRO A 341 -10.30 -14.68 9.71
CA PRO A 341 -10.53 -15.76 10.67
C PRO A 341 -11.81 -16.53 10.30
N ASN A 342 -11.85 -17.83 10.57
CA ASN A 342 -12.96 -18.70 10.16
C ASN A 342 -14.32 -18.18 10.66
N GLU A 343 -14.37 -17.61 11.86
CA GLU A 343 -15.56 -17.01 12.47
C GLU A 343 -16.06 -15.74 11.75
N TRP A 344 -15.21 -15.08 10.95
CA TRP A 344 -15.58 -13.92 10.13
C TRP A 344 -15.98 -14.29 8.71
N GLN A 345 -15.57 -15.46 8.20
CA GLN A 345 -15.90 -15.90 6.85
C GLN A 345 -17.41 -16.03 6.63
N GLU A 346 -18.16 -16.51 7.62
CA GLU A 346 -19.63 -16.60 7.54
C GLU A 346 -20.30 -15.22 7.56
N ARG A 347 -19.77 -14.28 8.37
CA ARG A 347 -20.30 -12.91 8.47
C ARG A 347 -20.04 -12.09 7.21
N MET A 348 -18.90 -12.33 6.59
CA MET A 348 -18.49 -11.70 5.34
C MET A 348 -18.91 -12.51 4.12
N ARG A 349 -19.68 -13.59 4.31
CA ARG A 349 -19.99 -14.56 3.26
C ARG A 349 -20.57 -13.90 2.02
N ASP A 350 -21.50 -12.97 2.20
CA ASP A 350 -22.16 -12.31 1.07
C ASP A 350 -21.18 -11.40 0.30
N TRP A 351 -20.29 -10.68 1.00
CA TRP A 351 -19.20 -9.91 0.37
C TRP A 351 -18.18 -10.84 -0.32
N ILE A 352 -17.76 -11.92 0.33
CA ILE A 352 -16.81 -12.89 -0.23
C ILE A 352 -17.41 -13.62 -1.44
N ASN A 353 -18.70 -13.95 -1.40
CA ASN A 353 -19.43 -14.59 -2.49
C ASN A 353 -19.74 -13.62 -3.64
N SER A 354 -19.72 -12.31 -3.41
CA SER A 354 -19.88 -11.31 -4.46
C SER A 354 -18.53 -10.74 -4.93
N SER A 355 -17.41 -11.15 -4.34
CA SER A 355 -16.05 -10.61 -4.57
C SER A 355 -15.40 -11.06 -5.88
N SER A 356 -14.48 -10.25 -6.40
CA SER A 356 -13.50 -10.73 -7.38
C SER A 356 -12.36 -11.41 -6.65
N LYS A 357 -12.04 -12.66 -6.99
CA LYS A 357 -10.99 -13.44 -6.36
C LYS A 357 -9.79 -13.53 -7.29
N THR A 358 -8.58 -13.41 -6.77
CA THR A 358 -7.35 -13.58 -7.56
C THR A 358 -6.34 -14.41 -6.78
N ASN A 359 -5.44 -15.10 -7.50
CA ASN A 359 -4.40 -15.96 -6.95
C ASN A 359 -4.93 -17.06 -6.00
N LEU A 360 -6.06 -17.69 -6.34
CA LEU A 360 -6.70 -18.71 -5.48
C LEU A 360 -5.87 -19.99 -5.31
N ASP A 361 -4.95 -20.24 -6.23
CA ASP A 361 -3.98 -21.34 -6.21
C ASP A 361 -2.70 -21.01 -5.41
N ASP A 362 -2.49 -19.75 -5.03
CA ASP A 362 -1.41 -19.33 -4.15
C ASP A 362 -1.74 -19.72 -2.69
N LYS A 363 -0.81 -20.43 -2.04
CA LYS A 363 -1.00 -20.92 -0.67
C LYS A 363 -0.94 -19.83 0.41
N THR A 364 -0.40 -18.66 0.07
CA THR A 364 -0.02 -17.61 1.04
C THR A 364 -0.71 -16.28 0.78
N ASN A 365 -1.03 -15.96 -0.47
CA ASN A 365 -1.60 -14.67 -0.86
C ASN A 365 -2.85 -14.78 -1.77
N PRO A 366 -3.82 -15.67 -1.50
CA PRO A 366 -5.10 -15.62 -2.19
C PRO A 366 -5.87 -14.37 -1.76
N ARG A 367 -6.50 -13.68 -2.73
CA ARG A 367 -7.10 -12.36 -2.51
C ARG A 367 -8.56 -12.33 -2.92
N ALA A 368 -9.32 -11.46 -2.26
CA ALA A 368 -10.65 -11.05 -2.66
C ALA A 368 -10.76 -9.53 -2.71
N THR A 369 -11.27 -9.01 -3.81
CA THR A 369 -11.63 -7.61 -4.00
C THR A 369 -13.13 -7.47 -3.78
N ILE A 370 -13.51 -6.85 -2.67
CA ILE A 370 -14.90 -6.59 -2.29
C ILE A 370 -15.25 -5.12 -2.50
N ASN A 371 -16.55 -4.84 -2.67
CA ASN A 371 -17.08 -3.50 -2.87
C ASN A 371 -18.09 -3.16 -1.77
N GLY A 372 -18.29 -1.86 -1.53
CA GLY A 372 -19.39 -1.34 -0.73
C GLY A 372 -19.19 -1.47 0.78
N ILE A 373 -17.93 -1.50 1.23
CA ILE A 373 -17.64 -1.46 2.67
C ILE A 373 -17.70 -0.03 3.19
N CYS A 374 -17.20 0.93 2.38
CA CYS A 374 -17.19 2.35 2.72
C CYS A 374 -18.12 3.10 1.77
N ASP A 375 -18.98 3.97 2.30
CA ASP A 375 -19.87 4.81 1.50
C ASP A 375 -19.11 6.01 0.92
N PRO A 376 -18.93 6.10 -0.43
CA PRO A 376 -18.20 7.20 -1.05
C PRO A 376 -18.83 8.57 -0.80
N ASN A 377 -20.14 8.66 -0.55
CA ASN A 377 -20.78 9.93 -0.23
C ASN A 377 -20.34 10.49 1.13
N VAL A 378 -19.86 9.61 2.02
CA VAL A 378 -19.39 9.96 3.35
C VAL A 378 -17.87 10.17 3.33
N PHE A 379 -17.10 9.17 2.90
CA PHE A 379 -15.64 9.21 3.08
C PHE A 379 -14.90 10.14 2.11
N LEU A 380 -15.51 10.52 0.98
CA LEU A 380 -14.95 11.52 0.06
C LEU A 380 -15.23 12.96 0.51
N SER A 381 -16.02 13.14 1.56
CA SER A 381 -16.18 14.45 2.21
C SER A 381 -15.27 14.53 3.43
N PRO A 382 -14.78 15.73 3.82
CA PRO A 382 -14.01 15.87 5.06
C PRO A 382 -14.79 15.39 6.28
N VAL A 383 -14.29 14.34 6.96
CA VAL A 383 -14.87 13.84 8.23
C VAL A 383 -13.94 14.19 9.38
N ARG A 384 -14.45 14.93 10.38
CA ARG A 384 -13.68 15.32 11.56
C ARG A 384 -13.15 14.09 12.30
N VAL A 385 -11.84 14.06 12.57
CA VAL A 385 -11.17 12.99 13.33
C VAL A 385 -11.15 13.36 14.80
N ASN A 386 -11.66 12.48 15.65
CA ASN A 386 -11.63 12.69 17.10
C ASN A 386 -10.43 12.01 17.78
N VAL A 387 -10.03 10.84 17.27
CA VAL A 387 -8.92 10.05 17.79
C VAL A 387 -8.04 9.58 16.65
N PHE A 388 -6.73 9.77 16.78
CA PHE A 388 -5.72 9.13 15.94
C PHE A 388 -4.92 8.15 16.78
N ALA A 389 -4.95 6.87 16.42
CA ALA A 389 -4.28 5.79 17.13
C ALA A 389 -3.18 5.19 16.26
N ASN A 390 -1.93 5.18 16.74
CA ASN A 390 -0.85 4.47 16.09
C ASN A 390 -0.73 3.05 16.66
N ILE A 391 -0.61 2.06 15.79
CA ILE A 391 -0.47 0.65 16.18
C ILE A 391 1.00 0.25 16.07
N ASN A 392 1.62 0.08 17.24
CA ASN A 392 3.00 -0.34 17.43
C ASN A 392 3.05 -1.85 17.67
N ASN A 393 3.78 -2.58 16.83
CA ASN A 393 4.02 -4.01 17.00
C ASN A 393 5.51 -4.36 17.18
N PHE A 394 6.40 -3.37 17.36
CA PHE A 394 7.84 -3.57 17.32
C PHE A 394 8.52 -3.66 18.69
N GLU A 395 7.89 -3.13 19.73
CA GLU A 395 8.38 -3.19 21.10
C GLU A 395 7.28 -3.61 22.09
N LYS A 396 7.70 -4.14 23.24
CA LYS A 396 6.81 -4.50 24.35
C LYS A 396 6.32 -3.24 25.07
N PRO A 397 5.04 -3.17 25.44
CA PRO A 397 4.57 -2.05 26.26
C PRO A 397 5.27 -2.12 27.62
N ASN A 398 5.80 -1.00 28.09
CA ASN A 398 6.27 -0.85 29.46
C ASN A 398 5.11 -0.33 30.33
N GLY A 399 4.18 -1.22 30.67
CA GLY A 399 2.93 -0.87 31.37
C GLY A 399 1.67 -1.24 30.59
N PRO A 400 0.61 -0.42 30.62
CA PRO A 400 -0.62 -0.69 29.87
C PRO A 400 -0.37 -0.82 28.35
N ALA A 401 -1.15 -1.67 27.68
CA ALA A 401 -1.06 -1.88 26.24
C ALA A 401 -1.51 -0.67 25.39
N PHE A 402 -2.01 0.39 26.04
CA PHE A 402 -2.32 1.66 25.41
C PHE A 402 -1.70 2.82 26.20
N GLN A 403 -1.25 3.85 25.50
CA GLN A 403 -0.74 5.08 26.12
C GLN A 403 -1.33 6.29 25.39
N GLU A 404 -1.95 7.20 26.14
CA GLU A 404 -2.39 8.49 25.60
C GLU A 404 -1.18 9.41 25.43
N GLU A 405 -1.05 9.98 24.23
CA GLU A 405 -0.14 11.06 23.91
C GLU A 405 -0.94 12.37 23.83
N ARG A 406 -0.56 13.33 24.67
CA ARG A 406 -1.25 14.62 24.78
C ARG A 406 -0.78 15.61 23.73
N ASP A 407 0.40 15.40 23.16
CA ASP A 407 0.91 16.16 22.03
C ASP A 407 0.97 15.28 20.77
N PRO A 408 -0.03 15.38 19.86
CA PRO A 408 -0.04 14.61 18.63
C PRO A 408 1.23 14.77 17.79
N ALA A 409 1.96 15.89 17.88
CA ALA A 409 3.21 16.08 17.15
C ALA A 409 4.26 15.06 17.56
N ASN A 410 4.37 14.73 18.85
CA ASN A 410 5.28 13.69 19.35
C ASN A 410 4.90 12.32 18.79
N LEU A 411 3.61 11.98 18.81
CA LEU A 411 3.16 10.71 18.22
C LEU A 411 3.55 10.62 16.74
N LEU A 412 3.31 11.70 15.99
CA LEU A 412 3.55 11.74 14.56
C LEU A 412 5.05 11.70 14.23
N LEU A 413 5.84 12.62 14.79
CA LEU A 413 7.26 12.76 14.46
C LEU A 413 8.13 11.66 15.08
N ASP A 414 7.85 11.28 16.33
CA ASP A 414 8.71 10.34 17.04
C ASP A 414 8.34 8.88 16.86
N THR A 415 7.13 8.58 16.41
CA THR A 415 6.65 7.20 16.26
C THR A 415 6.14 6.93 14.85
N TYR A 416 5.16 7.68 14.36
CA TYR A 416 4.46 7.37 13.12
C TYR A 416 5.36 7.53 11.88
N VAL A 417 6.02 8.68 11.75
CA VAL A 417 6.93 8.99 10.62
C VAL A 417 8.14 8.06 10.58
N LYS A 418 8.63 7.62 11.76
CA LYS A 418 9.74 6.66 11.84
C LYS A 418 9.37 5.28 11.29
N GLY A 419 8.08 4.94 11.24
CA GLY A 419 7.58 3.74 10.57
C GLY A 419 8.18 2.44 11.11
N TYR A 420 8.56 2.42 12.39
CA TYR A 420 9.09 1.21 13.01
C TYR A 420 7.99 0.14 13.06
N ARG A 421 8.35 -1.08 12.68
CA ARG A 421 7.46 -2.25 12.72
C ARG A 421 8.24 -3.54 12.76
N ARG A 422 7.62 -4.59 13.31
CA ARG A 422 8.04 -5.98 13.09
C ARG A 422 7.28 -6.54 11.89
N GLU A 423 8.03 -7.16 10.97
CA GLU A 423 7.47 -7.90 9.83
C GLU A 423 6.84 -9.21 10.32
N LYS A 424 5.59 -9.49 9.90
CA LYS A 424 4.93 -10.78 10.16
C LYS A 424 5.19 -11.81 9.05
N GLY A 425 6.01 -11.47 8.04
CA GLY A 425 6.28 -12.32 6.89
C GLY A 425 5.10 -12.49 5.94
N THR A 426 4.05 -11.68 6.10
CA THR A 426 2.80 -11.76 5.34
C THR A 426 2.68 -10.67 4.29
N SER A 427 3.25 -9.49 4.54
CA SER A 427 3.41 -8.40 3.58
C SER A 427 4.71 -8.63 2.82
N GLY A 428 4.70 -8.58 1.49
CA GLY A 428 5.94 -8.47 0.71
C GLY A 428 6.64 -7.12 0.90
N ASP A 429 6.47 -6.50 2.06
CA ASP A 429 7.06 -5.23 2.43
C ASP A 429 8.32 -5.55 3.25
N GLN A 430 9.38 -4.78 3.06
CA GLN A 430 10.67 -5.11 3.65
C GLN A 430 10.66 -4.81 5.16
N PRO A 431 11.40 -5.57 5.99
CA PRO A 431 11.54 -5.26 7.41
C PRO A 431 12.25 -3.91 7.58
N ASN A 432 11.85 -3.14 8.60
CA ASN A 432 12.58 -1.96 9.03
C ASN A 432 13.88 -2.44 9.69
N LEU A 433 15.00 -2.33 8.97
CA LEU A 433 16.32 -2.83 9.33
C LEU A 433 16.84 -2.15 10.59
N PHE A 434 16.66 -0.83 10.73
CA PHE A 434 17.04 -0.11 11.94
C PHE A 434 16.28 -0.65 13.15
N ALA A 435 14.95 -0.75 13.08
CA ALA A 435 14.12 -1.29 14.16
C ALA A 435 14.49 -2.75 14.44
N SER A 436 14.71 -3.55 13.40
CA SER A 436 15.12 -4.94 13.54
C SER A 436 16.43 -5.05 14.31
N ILE A 437 17.44 -4.23 13.99
CA ILE A 437 18.71 -4.19 14.71
C ILE A 437 18.49 -3.63 16.13
N LYS A 438 17.74 -2.53 16.27
CA LYS A 438 17.43 -1.84 17.54
C LYS A 438 16.77 -2.77 18.56
N TYR A 439 15.99 -3.74 18.13
CA TYR A 439 15.29 -4.66 19.03
C TYR A 439 15.81 -6.11 18.92
N SER A 440 16.97 -6.33 18.31
CA SER A 440 17.65 -7.64 18.24
C SER A 440 18.68 -7.85 19.36
N GLU A 441 19.14 -9.08 19.49
CA GLU A 441 20.18 -9.51 20.44
C GLU A 441 21.58 -9.66 19.77
N VAL A 442 21.80 -9.06 18.58
CA VAL A 442 23.09 -9.21 17.89
C VAL A 442 24.22 -8.51 18.66
N PRO A 443 25.42 -9.13 18.80
CA PRO A 443 26.51 -8.60 19.63
C PRO A 443 26.98 -7.19 19.24
N ASP A 444 26.96 -6.87 17.94
CA ASP A 444 27.46 -5.59 17.40
C ASP A 444 26.39 -4.49 17.34
N ARG A 445 25.20 -4.72 17.92
CA ARG A 445 24.03 -3.83 17.82
C ARG A 445 24.37 -2.37 18.16
N GLU A 446 25.03 -2.09 19.29
CA GLU A 446 25.27 -0.71 19.73
C GLU A 446 26.22 0.06 18.79
N VAL A 447 27.22 -0.61 18.24
CA VAL A 447 28.15 -0.03 17.26
C VAL A 447 27.43 0.29 15.96
N LEU A 448 26.59 -0.64 15.50
CA LEU A 448 25.79 -0.46 14.29
C LEU A 448 24.81 0.71 14.44
N LEU A 449 24.05 0.76 15.55
CA LEU A 449 23.06 1.80 15.80
C LEU A 449 23.70 3.18 16.01
N SER A 450 24.83 3.27 16.71
CA SER A 450 25.51 4.56 16.93
C SER A 450 26.09 5.15 15.64
N LYS A 451 26.62 4.30 14.76
CA LYS A 451 27.32 4.71 13.54
C LYS A 451 26.39 5.03 12.37
N TYR A 452 25.29 4.28 12.22
CA TYR A 452 24.40 4.40 11.06
C TYR A 452 22.99 4.87 11.40
N GLN A 453 22.53 4.73 12.65
CA GLN A 453 21.21 5.22 13.09
C GLN A 453 20.11 4.91 12.06
N GLU A 454 19.28 5.90 11.70
CA GLU A 454 18.18 5.77 10.74
C GLU A 454 18.66 5.60 9.27
N ASP A 455 19.96 5.78 8.99
CA ASP A 455 20.50 5.58 7.64
C ASP A 455 20.44 4.11 7.21
N PHE A 456 20.30 3.14 8.13
CA PHE A 456 20.14 1.73 7.76
C PHE A 456 19.00 1.50 6.78
N ASP A 457 17.78 1.98 7.08
CA ASP A 457 16.62 1.76 6.22
C ASP A 457 16.63 2.60 4.96
N ARG A 458 17.34 3.73 5.00
CA ARG A 458 17.49 4.62 3.85
C ARG A 458 18.52 4.10 2.87
N LEU A 459 19.61 3.52 3.35
CA LEU A 459 20.75 3.06 2.56
C LEU A 459 20.74 1.56 2.30
N LEU A 460 19.93 0.77 3.01
CA LEU A 460 19.76 -0.67 2.79
C LEU A 460 18.33 -1.04 2.37
N GLY A 461 18.22 -2.10 1.59
CA GLY A 461 16.99 -2.78 1.21
C GLY A 461 17.21 -4.29 1.18
N TRP A 462 16.15 -5.02 0.83
CA TRP A 462 16.21 -6.48 0.63
C TRP A 462 15.72 -6.85 -0.77
N ASP A 463 16.59 -7.41 -1.59
CA ASP A 463 16.18 -8.00 -2.86
C ASP A 463 15.98 -9.51 -2.71
N LEU A 464 14.83 -9.98 -3.17
CA LEU A 464 14.51 -11.39 -3.21
C LEU A 464 14.81 -11.91 -4.62
N ILE A 465 15.79 -12.80 -4.72
CA ILE A 465 15.98 -13.59 -5.94
C ILE A 465 14.99 -14.75 -5.88
N LEU A 466 14.05 -14.75 -6.81
CA LEU A 466 13.10 -15.84 -6.95
C LEU A 466 13.66 -16.93 -7.87
N ALA A 467 13.36 -18.20 -7.54
CA ALA A 467 13.52 -19.30 -8.48
C ALA A 467 12.49 -19.17 -9.63
N LYS A 468 12.68 -19.92 -10.72
CA LYS A 468 11.68 -20.02 -11.82
C LYS A 468 10.29 -20.44 -11.33
N SER A 469 10.19 -21.05 -10.14
CA SER A 469 8.96 -21.43 -9.48
C SER A 469 8.29 -20.31 -8.66
N GLY A 470 8.82 -19.09 -8.67
CA GLY A 470 8.31 -17.95 -7.88
C GLY A 470 8.66 -18.02 -6.38
N LYS A 471 9.28 -19.11 -5.90
CA LYS A 471 9.74 -19.22 -4.51
C LYS A 471 11.03 -18.44 -4.29
N VAL A 472 11.19 -17.84 -3.11
CA VAL A 472 12.44 -17.19 -2.69
C VAL A 472 13.57 -18.22 -2.74
N LYS A 473 14.53 -17.99 -3.63
CA LYS A 473 15.76 -18.79 -3.77
C LYS A 473 16.86 -18.22 -2.87
N THR A 474 16.96 -16.89 -2.80
CA THR A 474 17.96 -16.18 -2.01
C THR A 474 17.42 -14.80 -1.64
N SER A 475 17.63 -14.39 -0.39
CA SER A 475 17.43 -13.00 0.04
C SER A 475 18.79 -12.32 0.10
N ILE A 476 18.94 -11.18 -0.57
CA ILE A 476 20.17 -10.39 -0.60
C ILE A 476 19.87 -9.05 0.05
N LEU A 477 20.72 -8.65 1.00
CA LEU A 477 20.74 -7.28 1.50
C LEU A 477 21.24 -6.38 0.36
N SER A 478 20.40 -5.51 -0.21
CA SER A 478 20.80 -4.54 -1.23
C SER A 478 21.08 -3.18 -0.61
N PHE A 479 21.86 -2.34 -1.28
CA PHE A 479 22.05 -0.95 -0.87
C PHE A 479 21.17 -0.09 -1.78
N LYS A 480 20.39 0.80 -1.18
CA LYS A 480 19.56 1.74 -1.93
C LYS A 480 20.48 2.82 -2.48
N ASP A 481 20.44 3.02 -3.79
CA ASP A 481 21.18 4.10 -4.44
C ASP A 481 20.48 5.42 -4.11
N VAL A 482 20.98 6.11 -3.08
CA VAL A 482 20.47 7.41 -2.64
C VAL A 482 21.43 8.49 -3.16
N PRO A 483 20.94 9.38 -4.04
CA PRO A 483 21.67 10.55 -4.54
C PRO A 483 22.48 11.29 -3.46
N GLY A 484 23.77 11.50 -3.72
CA GLY A 484 24.69 12.20 -2.80
C GLY A 484 25.31 11.34 -1.70
N GLU A 485 24.86 10.09 -1.52
CA GLU A 485 25.25 9.24 -0.37
C GLU A 485 25.88 7.90 -0.76
N VAL A 486 26.15 7.71 -2.06
CA VAL A 486 26.85 6.54 -2.62
C VAL A 486 28.16 6.22 -1.88
N PHE A 487 28.87 7.25 -1.41
CA PHE A 487 30.10 7.08 -0.61
C PHE A 487 29.83 6.49 0.78
N ARG A 488 28.75 6.90 1.45
CA ARG A 488 28.31 6.38 2.75
C ARG A 488 27.80 4.95 2.64
N ALA A 489 27.02 4.64 1.61
CA ALA A 489 26.62 3.28 1.29
C ALA A 489 27.85 2.36 1.11
N ARG A 490 28.81 2.76 0.26
CA ARG A 490 30.06 2.01 0.06
C ARG A 490 30.89 1.85 1.34
N GLN A 491 30.93 2.86 2.21
CA GLN A 491 31.63 2.77 3.48
C GLN A 491 30.89 1.82 4.45
N MET A 492 29.57 1.87 4.49
CA MET A 492 28.75 0.97 5.30
C MET A 492 28.88 -0.48 4.87
N VAL A 493 28.97 -0.77 3.56
CA VAL A 493 29.31 -2.11 3.04
C VAL A 493 30.64 -2.59 3.62
N LYS A 494 31.68 -1.75 3.57
CA LYS A 494 33.00 -2.12 4.10
C LYS A 494 32.92 -2.42 5.58
N ASP A 495 32.27 -1.57 6.35
CA ASP A 495 32.18 -1.70 7.80
C ASP A 495 31.30 -2.88 8.27
N LEU A 496 30.28 -3.26 7.50
CA LEU A 496 29.43 -4.41 7.79
C LEU A 496 30.11 -5.74 7.49
N PHE A 497 30.93 -5.81 6.43
CA PHE A 497 31.40 -7.07 5.88
C PHE A 497 32.90 -7.31 6.02
N VAL A 498 33.75 -6.28 5.90
CA VAL A 498 35.21 -6.45 5.95
C VAL A 498 35.66 -6.87 7.36
N GLY A 499 36.45 -7.94 7.43
CA GLY A 499 36.93 -8.54 8.67
C GLY A 499 35.93 -9.49 9.33
N LYS A 500 34.72 -9.63 8.80
CA LYS A 500 33.70 -10.57 9.30
C LYS A 500 33.80 -11.92 8.57
N TYR A 501 33.27 -12.95 9.20
CA TYR A 501 33.20 -14.30 8.64
C TYR A 501 31.96 -14.44 7.76
N CYS A 502 32.13 -14.92 6.53
CA CYS A 502 30.98 -15.26 5.68
C CYS A 502 30.52 -16.70 5.88
N ASP A 503 31.41 -17.56 6.41
CA ASP A 503 31.15 -18.90 6.91
C ASP A 503 32.27 -19.30 7.90
N ASP A 504 32.20 -20.51 8.45
CA ASP A 504 33.17 -21.03 9.42
C ASP A 504 34.61 -21.15 8.89
N LYS A 505 34.82 -20.97 7.58
CA LYS A 505 36.08 -21.24 6.87
C LYS A 505 36.63 -20.04 6.14
N HIS A 506 35.91 -18.93 6.03
CA HIS A 506 36.30 -17.78 5.22
C HIS A 506 36.02 -16.45 5.90
N THR A 507 37.01 -15.57 5.86
CA THR A 507 36.91 -14.17 6.29
C THR A 507 36.86 -13.26 5.07
N ILE A 508 36.00 -12.24 5.11
CA ILE A 508 35.90 -11.24 4.06
C ILE A 508 37.04 -10.23 4.23
N LEU A 509 37.94 -10.14 3.25
CA LEU A 509 39.06 -9.19 3.24
C LEU A 509 38.68 -7.84 2.65
N GLU A 510 37.82 -7.86 1.64
CA GLU A 510 37.35 -6.66 0.95
C GLU A 510 35.89 -6.87 0.57
N ALA A 511 35.10 -5.80 0.65
CA ALA A 511 33.75 -5.76 0.14
C ALA A 511 33.59 -4.48 -0.68
N ARG A 512 33.20 -4.63 -1.95
CA ARG A 512 32.87 -3.51 -2.83
C ARG A 512 31.45 -3.65 -3.37
N TYR A 513 30.76 -2.53 -3.46
CA TYR A 513 29.41 -2.44 -4.02
C TYR A 513 29.46 -1.77 -5.40
N GLU A 514 28.91 -2.47 -6.40
CA GLU A 514 28.76 -1.98 -7.77
C GLU A 514 27.36 -1.40 -7.96
N VAL A 515 27.32 -0.10 -8.23
CA VAL A 515 26.10 0.71 -8.19
C VAL A 515 25.20 0.41 -9.39
N ARG A 516 25.80 0.21 -10.57
CA ARG A 516 25.05 -0.06 -11.81
C ARG A 516 24.36 -1.42 -11.81
N GLU A 517 24.93 -2.38 -11.10
CA GLU A 517 24.40 -3.75 -11.05
C GLU A 517 23.64 -4.04 -9.75
N ASN A 518 23.64 -3.10 -8.79
CA ASN A 518 23.15 -3.29 -7.43
C ASN A 518 23.69 -4.59 -6.79
N ARG A 519 24.99 -4.85 -6.93
CA ARG A 519 25.65 -6.12 -6.54
C ARG A 519 26.89 -5.92 -5.69
N PHE A 520 27.20 -6.94 -4.89
CA PHE A 520 28.41 -7.00 -4.08
C PHE A 520 29.44 -7.90 -4.72
N TYR A 521 30.68 -7.49 -4.56
CA TYR A 521 31.82 -8.36 -4.74
C TYR A 521 32.57 -8.37 -3.42
N VAL A 522 32.67 -9.57 -2.84
CA VAL A 522 33.49 -9.81 -1.66
C VAL A 522 34.72 -10.61 -2.07
N THR A 523 35.88 -10.17 -1.59
CA THR A 523 37.10 -10.95 -1.68
C THR A 523 37.26 -11.67 -0.35
N ILE A 524 37.26 -13.00 -0.40
CA ILE A 524 37.35 -13.85 0.78
C ILE A 524 38.74 -14.48 0.89
N ARG A 525 39.19 -14.73 2.12
CA ARG A 525 40.38 -15.51 2.45
C ARG A 525 39.99 -16.70 3.29
N ALA A 526 40.49 -17.88 2.92
CA ALA A 526 40.31 -19.08 3.71
C ALA A 526 41.06 -18.94 5.05
N VAL A 527 40.38 -19.23 6.16
CA VAL A 527 40.86 -19.09 7.54
C VAL A 527 42.12 -19.94 7.78
N TRP A 528 42.28 -21.06 7.07
CA TRP A 528 43.46 -21.92 7.11
C TRP A 528 44.74 -21.29 6.55
N MET A 529 44.66 -20.18 5.81
CA MET A 529 45.85 -19.44 5.36
C MET A 529 46.42 -18.50 6.43
N GLN A 530 45.67 -18.22 7.49
CA GLN A 530 46.11 -17.34 8.58
C GLN A 530 47.20 -18.02 9.44
N SER A 531 47.07 -19.33 9.68
CA SER A 531 48.09 -20.12 10.41
C SER A 531 49.40 -20.32 9.64
N LEU A 532 49.36 -20.27 8.30
CA LEU A 532 50.54 -20.39 7.44
C LEU A 532 51.33 -19.08 7.27
N GLU A 533 50.68 -17.92 7.40
CA GLU A 533 51.38 -16.62 7.41
C GLU A 533 51.96 -16.30 8.81
N ASP A 534 51.26 -16.65 9.90
CA ASP A 534 51.77 -16.46 11.26
C ASP A 534 52.95 -17.40 11.58
N SER A 535 52.98 -18.60 11.00
CA SER A 535 54.13 -19.52 11.09
C SER A 535 55.31 -19.15 10.18
N ARG A 536 55.15 -18.19 9.26
CA ARG A 536 56.25 -17.63 8.44
C ARG A 536 56.81 -16.32 9.00
N LYS A 537 56.13 -15.73 10.00
CA LYS A 537 56.56 -14.51 10.71
C LYS A 537 57.06 -14.79 12.14
N SER A 538 57.06 -16.05 12.59
CA SER A 538 57.65 -16.49 13.87
C SER A 538 59.03 -17.10 13.69
#